data_AF-A0A1Q7REH9-F1
#
_entry.id   AF-A0A1Q7REH9-F1
#
_cell.length_a   1.000
_cell.length_b   1.000
_cell.length_c   1.000
_cell.angle_alpha   90.00
_cell.angle_beta   90.00
_cell.angle_gamma   90.00
#
_symmetry.space_group_name_H-M   'P 1'
#
loop_
_entity.id
_entity.type
_entity.pdbx_description
1 polymer ?
#
loop_
_entity_poly.entity_id
_entity_poly.type
_entity_poly.pdbx_seq_one_letter_code
_entity_poly.pdbx_strand_id
1 'polypeptide(L)'
;MQLMTLVPLHIIIAGCLMGSFAVLCNMLSFMMIGKINARVPENERVSYFWWGTEVRKRYKKLYPQSRLVFLLDLSLIFMVLCFLFLIRFWVFGPTWA
;
A
#
# COMPACT_ATOMS: atom_id res chain seq x y z
N MET A 1 4.24 24.00 32.06
CA MET A 1 4.85 23.07 31.08
C MET A 1 4.11 21.75 31.18
N GLN A 2 3.04 21.57 30.40
CA GLN A 2 2.36 20.29 30.14
C GLN A 2 1.05 20.56 29.41
N LEU A 3 1.01 20.23 28.11
CA LEU A 3 -0.08 19.45 27.54
C LEU A 3 0.53 18.76 26.31
N MET A 4 1.18 17.62 26.54
CA MET A 4 1.38 16.66 25.46
C MET A 4 -0.03 16.33 24.98
N THR A 5 -0.41 16.82 23.80
CA THR A 5 -1.63 16.39 23.11
C THR A 5 -1.54 14.89 22.96
N LEU A 6 -2.17 14.16 23.88
CA LEU A 6 -2.12 12.71 23.94
C LEU A 6 -2.83 12.21 22.69
N VAL A 7 -2.06 11.86 21.67
CA VAL A 7 -2.61 11.30 20.45
C VAL A 7 -3.37 10.03 20.85
N PRO A 8 -4.66 9.91 20.49
CA PRO A 8 -5.44 8.75 20.85
C PRO A 8 -4.79 7.47 20.31
N LEU A 9 -4.74 6.43 21.13
CA LEU A 9 -4.11 5.15 20.79
C LEU A 9 -4.64 4.58 19.45
N HIS A 10 -5.94 4.73 19.19
CA HIS A 10 -6.56 4.27 17.94
C HIS A 10 -5.98 4.93 16.69
N ILE A 11 -5.53 6.19 16.79
CA ILE A 11 -4.89 6.88 15.67
C ILE A 11 -3.47 6.37 15.46
N ILE A 12 -2.72 6.15 16.54
CA ILE A 12 -1.37 5.54 16.45
C ILE A 12 -1.48 4.16 15.78
N ILE A 13 -2.43 3.33 16.24
CA ILE A 13 -2.68 2.00 15.65
C ILE A 13 -3.06 2.11 14.17
N ALA A 14 -3.97 3.02 13.81
CA ALA A 14 -4.38 3.22 12.42
C ALA A 14 -3.23 3.72 11.53
N GLY A 15 -2.36 4.60 12.05
CA GLY A 15 -1.15 5.07 11.38
C GLY A 15 -0.15 3.95 11.15
N CYS A 16 0.12 3.13 12.17
CA CYS A 16 0.98 1.95 12.05
C CYS A 16 0.43 0.95 11.03
N LEU A 17 -0.88 0.66 11.08
CA LEU A 17 -1.54 -0.23 10.12
C LEU A 17 -1.41 0.30 8.68
N MET A 18 -1.66 1.59 8.47
CA MET A 18 -1.49 2.23 7.15
C MET A 18 -0.05 2.08 6.65
N GLY A 19 0.94 2.31 7.53
CA GLY A 19 2.35 2.10 7.22
C GLY A 19 2.68 0.64 6.86
N SER A 20 2.15 -0.32 7.62
CA SER A 20 2.33 -1.75 7.34
C SER A 20 1.73 -2.15 5.99
N PHE A 21 0.54 -1.66 5.64
CA PHE A 21 -0.06 -1.91 4.33
C PHE A 21 0.73 -1.25 3.20
N ALA A 22 1.30 -0.07 3.41
CA ALA A 22 2.17 0.57 2.43
C ALA A 22 3.45 -0.25 2.17
N VAL A 23 4.06 -0.80 3.22
CA VAL A 23 5.22 -1.70 3.08
C VAL A 23 4.82 -2.99 2.36
N LEU A 24 3.69 -3.60 2.73
CA LEU A 24 3.16 -4.80 2.07
C LEU A 24 2.89 -4.56 0.57
N CYS A 25 2.28 -3.43 0.21
CA CYS A 25 2.08 -3.04 -1.19
C CYS A 25 3.39 -2.99 -1.99
N ASN A 26 4.45 -2.42 -1.38
CA ASN A 26 5.77 -2.36 -2.01
C ASN A 26 6.40 -3.76 -2.15
N MET A 27 6.33 -4.60 -1.11
CA MET A 27 6.84 -5.97 -1.17
C MET A 27 6.12 -6.81 -2.24
N LEU A 28 4.80 -6.70 -2.33
CA LEU A 28 4.00 -7.37 -3.36
C LEU A 28 4.38 -6.88 -4.77
N SER A 29 4.57 -5.57 -4.94
CA SER A 29 5.00 -4.98 -6.21
C SER A 29 6.39 -5.46 -6.62
N PHE A 30 7.34 -5.51 -5.69
CA PHE A 30 8.68 -6.07 -5.92
C PHE A 30 8.62 -7.55 -6.34
N MET A 31 7.78 -8.35 -5.68
CA MET A 31 7.61 -9.76 -6.02
C MET A 31 7.02 -9.94 -7.43
N MET A 32 6.09 -9.07 -7.84
CA MET A 32 5.53 -9.05 -9.18
C MET A 32 6.59 -8.67 -10.22
N ILE A 33 7.40 -7.65 -9.96
CA ILE A 33 8.51 -7.23 -10.84
C ILE A 33 9.53 -8.35 -10.99
N GLY A 34 9.93 -9.01 -9.89
CA GLY A 34 10.85 -10.13 -9.94
C GLY A 34 10.34 -11.29 -10.80
N LYS A 35 9.06 -11.63 -10.68
CA LYS A 35 8.43 -12.65 -11.53
C LYS A 35 8.34 -12.25 -13.00
N ILE A 36 8.11 -10.97 -13.31
CA ILE A 36 8.12 -10.46 -14.68
C ILE A 36 9.54 -10.55 -15.23
N ASN A 37 10.52 -9.98 -14.52
CA ASN A 37 11.93 -9.90 -14.92
C ASN A 37 12.61 -11.27 -15.07
N ALA A 38 12.11 -12.30 -14.39
CA ALA A 38 12.56 -13.68 -14.57
C ALA A 38 12.06 -14.33 -15.88
N ARG A 39 11.01 -13.78 -16.51
CA ARG A 39 10.42 -14.32 -17.74
C ARG A 39 10.66 -13.46 -18.98
N VAL A 40 10.95 -12.17 -18.81
CA VAL A 40 11.21 -11.25 -19.92
C VAL A 40 12.72 -11.10 -20.16
N PRO A 41 13.13 -10.90 -21.43
CA PRO A 41 14.54 -10.67 -21.76
C PRO A 41 15.05 -9.36 -21.16
N GLU A 42 16.38 -9.20 -21.04
CA GLU A 42 17.01 -8.13 -20.25
C GLU A 42 16.61 -6.71 -20.62
N ASN A 43 16.40 -6.50 -21.91
CA ASN A 43 15.95 -5.27 -22.55
C ASN A 43 14.49 -4.90 -22.23
N GLU A 44 13.67 -5.84 -21.75
CA GLU A 44 12.26 -5.58 -21.37
C GLU A 44 12.01 -5.60 -19.85
N ARG A 45 13.08 -5.79 -19.05
CA ARG A 45 12.98 -5.82 -17.59
C ARG A 45 12.45 -4.49 -17.05
N VAL A 46 11.57 -4.60 -16.07
CA VAL A 46 11.02 -3.44 -15.36
C VAL A 46 11.98 -3.04 -14.24
N SER A 47 12.23 -1.73 -14.13
CA SER A 47 13.06 -1.17 -13.06
C SER A 47 12.43 -1.35 -11.68
N TYR A 48 13.24 -1.72 -10.70
CA TYR A 48 12.91 -1.80 -9.27
C TYR A 48 12.93 -0.43 -8.56
N PHE A 49 13.17 0.69 -9.25
CA PHE A 49 13.10 2.02 -8.63
C PHE A 49 12.07 2.92 -9.31
N TRP A 50 11.75 2.63 -10.57
CA TRP A 50 10.84 3.40 -11.40
C TRP A 50 9.79 2.46 -11.99
N TRP A 51 8.82 2.06 -11.17
CA TRP A 51 7.64 1.35 -11.64
C TRP A 51 6.37 2.17 -11.41
N GLY A 52 5.43 2.02 -12.33
CA GLY A 52 4.10 2.59 -12.21
C GLY A 52 3.00 1.52 -12.30
N THR A 53 1.81 1.96 -12.69
CA THR A 53 0.64 1.08 -12.89
C THR A 53 0.84 0.04 -14.01
N GLU A 54 1.87 0.22 -14.84
CA GLU A 54 2.24 -0.70 -15.92
C GLU A 54 2.70 -2.07 -15.42
N VAL A 55 3.29 -2.18 -14.22
CA VAL A 55 3.66 -3.48 -13.62
C VAL A 55 2.42 -4.33 -13.42
N ARG A 56 1.33 -3.75 -12.90
CA ARG A 56 0.07 -4.47 -12.66
C ARG A 56 -0.54 -4.97 -13.97
N LYS A 57 -0.55 -4.14 -15.03
CA LYS A 57 -1.07 -4.53 -16.35
C LYS A 57 -0.24 -5.66 -16.97
N ARG A 58 1.09 -5.52 -16.97
CA ARG A 58 2.01 -6.55 -17.52
C ARG A 58 1.91 -7.86 -16.73
N TYR A 59 1.91 -7.79 -15.41
CA TYR A 59 1.75 -8.96 -14.56
C TYR A 59 0.42 -9.68 -14.80
N LYS A 60 -0.69 -8.94 -14.93
CA LYS A 60 -2.01 -9.51 -15.23
C LYS A 60 -2.06 -10.19 -16.60
N LYS A 61 -1.33 -9.68 -17.60
CA LYS A 61 -1.19 -10.33 -18.92
C LYS A 61 -0.40 -11.63 -18.84
N LEU A 62 0.72 -11.65 -18.10
CA LEU A 62 1.54 -12.86 -17.93
C LEU A 62 0.91 -13.89 -16.99
N TYR A 63 0.12 -13.45 -16.01
CA TYR A 63 -0.46 -14.28 -14.96
C TYR A 63 -1.94 -13.92 -14.71
N PRO A 64 -2.84 -14.30 -15.63
CA PRO A 64 -4.26 -13.94 -15.54
C PRO A 64 -4.97 -14.51 -14.30
N GLN A 65 -4.45 -15.59 -13.71
CA GLN A 65 -5.08 -16.29 -12.58
C GLN A 65 -4.34 -16.10 -11.24
N SER A 66 -3.36 -15.19 -11.18
CA SER A 66 -2.53 -15.04 -9.97
C SER A 66 -3.22 -14.22 -8.88
N ARG A 67 -3.25 -14.78 -7.66
CA ARG A 67 -3.80 -14.14 -6.46
C ARG A 67 -2.99 -12.94 -5.98
N LEU A 68 -1.78 -12.71 -6.51
CA LEU A 68 -0.92 -11.59 -6.15
C LEU A 68 -1.56 -10.23 -6.49
N VAL A 69 -2.25 -10.13 -7.63
CA VAL A 69 -2.96 -8.90 -8.00
C VAL A 69 -4.11 -8.64 -7.01
N PHE A 70 -4.83 -9.69 -6.62
CA PHE A 70 -5.92 -9.59 -5.66
C PHE A 70 -5.43 -9.16 -4.27
N LEU A 71 -4.30 -9.72 -3.80
CA LEU A 71 -3.68 -9.31 -2.54
C LEU A 71 -3.23 -7.86 -2.56
N LEU A 72 -2.66 -7.39 -3.67
CA LEU A 72 -2.26 -5.99 -3.85
C LEU A 72 -3.48 -5.04 -3.86
N ASP A 73 -4.54 -5.42 -4.57
CA ASP A 73 -5.77 -4.63 -4.61
C ASP A 73 -6.42 -4.57 -3.21
N LEU A 74 -6.41 -5.68 -2.48
CA LEU A 74 -6.93 -5.76 -1.11
C LEU A 74 -6.09 -4.90 -0.14
N SER A 75 -4.76 -4.95 -0.22
CA SER A 75 -3.91 -4.09 0.61
C SER A 75 -4.08 -2.61 0.30
N LEU A 76 -4.31 -2.23 -0.97
CA LEU A 76 -4.64 -0.85 -1.34
C LEU A 76 -5.99 -0.41 -0.76
N ILE A 77 -7.02 -1.27 -0.81
CA ILE A 77 -8.33 -0.98 -0.22
C ILE A 77 -8.17 -0.74 1.30
N PHE A 78 -7.46 -1.62 2.01
CA PHE A 78 -7.20 -1.45 3.43
C PHE A 78 -6.42 -0.17 3.74
N MET A 79 -5.43 0.18 2.92
CA MET A 79 -4.67 1.42 3.07
C MET A 79 -5.58 2.66 2.94
N VAL A 80 -6.48 2.67 1.94
CA VAL A 80 -7.45 3.77 1.75
C VAL A 80 -8.43 3.83 2.91
N LEU A 81 -8.92 2.70 3.41
CA LEU A 81 -9.81 2.65 4.57
C LEU A 81 -9.12 3.20 5.83
N CYS A 82 -7.86 2.80 6.09
CA CYS A 82 -7.08 3.34 7.19
C CYS A 82 -6.85 4.85 7.04
N PHE A 83 -6.60 5.34 5.82
CA PHE A 83 -6.45 6.77 5.54
C PHE A 83 -7.73 7.57 5.78
N LEU A 84 -8.89 7.07 5.32
CA LEU A 84 -10.19 7.68 5.58
C LEU A 84 -10.52 7.70 7.08
N PHE A 85 -10.18 6.63 7.79
CA PHE A 85 -10.32 6.55 9.25
C PHE A 85 -9.44 7.60 9.93
N LEU A 86 -8.16 7.71 9.54
CA LEU A 86 -7.25 8.74 10.05
C LEU A 86 -7.80 10.15 9.80
N ILE A 87 -8.26 10.47 8.60
CA ILE A 87 -8.89 11.77 8.32
C ILE A 87 -10.10 12.00 9.23
N ARG A 88 -11.00 11.02 9.33
CA ARG A 88 -12.24 11.16 10.10
C ARG A 88 -12.02 11.42 11.58
N PHE A 89 -11.03 10.74 12.18
CA PHE A 89 -10.79 10.79 13.62
C PHE A 89 -9.68 11.78 14.03
N TRP A 90 -8.72 12.09 13.15
CA TRP A 90 -7.68 13.09 13.39
C TRP A 90 -8.12 14.50 13.01
N VAL A 91 -8.67 14.68 11.80
CA VAL A 91 -8.99 16.01 11.27
C VAL A 91 -10.33 16.51 11.82
N PHE A 92 -11.31 15.64 11.99
CA PHE A 92 -12.64 16.00 12.51
C PHE A 92 -12.85 15.56 13.98
N GLY A 93 -11.76 15.30 14.71
CA GLY A 93 -11.75 14.64 16.02
C GLY A 93 -12.12 15.50 17.24
N PRO A 94 -11.75 16.81 17.34
CA PRO A 94 -12.08 17.56 18.55
C PRO A 94 -12.58 19.00 18.27
N THR A 95 -13.62 19.18 17.45
CA THR A 95 -14.31 20.49 17.32
C THR A 95 -15.72 20.52 17.90
N TRP A 96 -16.16 19.45 18.57
CA TRP A 96 -17.51 19.35 19.18
C TRP A 96 -17.49 18.80 20.61
N ALA A 97 -16.50 19.15 21.42
CA ALA A 97 -16.50 18.92 22.86
C ALA A 97 -16.24 20.24 23.60
#